data_AF-A0A2D9NKU4-F1
#
_entry.id   AF-A0A2D9NKU4-F1
#
_cell.length_a   1.000
_cell.length_b   1.000
_cell.length_c   1.000
_cell.angle_alpha   90.00
_cell.angle_beta   90.00
_cell.angle_gamma   90.00
#
_symmetry.space_group_name_H-M   'P 1'
#
loop_
_entity.id
_entity.type
_entity.pdbx_description
1 polymer ?
#
loop_
_entity_poly.entity_id
_entity_poly.type
_entity_poly.pdbx_seq_one_letter_code
_entity_poly.pdbx_strand_id
1 'polypeptide(L)'
;MGGVYCPTCEADVEPAAKFCLSCGHDMNVQGPITSTGHDLNQLRDVIRLRDDLSMAEKFDMIAKIEEGANPIQLGIAAPAEGEEYDIGEAFSSAEIEGVSPKAYTNRDWGSSPAANAAVRAVVRGTNAWDLIQDGKLNLNEGLFREAMDTGMEASTHIHDVASGEHEGIDPDAMRAIPVLKPPKRSFCPKCGSDIHANTMLQWRKWRDSASEVVSMQLEASMETALIQVASHYINVMQAIQDERDDAFSKLDKIDAKKLEKKIRTKLEKVIRQELENEIRKELEQEIEDSTVSEVAKNEKEEKKSNKAKTTKKKTTQKKPEKKKSAGGMFGGPKKVSKKYEGEKGGKVDWFLKDALDTVYDPHGTGKPIKAATILARSSEGNVRVRDVVRIYSTDGEEGISDLAWTSPLTKYIIEAFEAC
;
A
#
# COMPACT_ATOMS: atom_id res chain seq x y z
N MET A 1 24.62 4.49 35.32
CA MET A 1 25.38 3.94 36.46
C MET A 1 24.32 3.50 37.46
N GLY A 2 24.03 2.20 37.53
CA GLY A 2 23.05 1.65 38.46
C GLY A 2 23.80 0.99 39.61
N GLY A 3 23.53 1.41 40.83
CA GLY A 3 24.23 0.93 42.01
C GLY A 3 23.91 1.78 43.23
N VAL A 4 24.53 1.42 44.34
CA VAL A 4 24.34 2.08 45.63
C VAL A 4 25.68 2.61 46.11
N TYR A 5 25.65 3.79 46.72
CA TYR A 5 26.83 4.62 46.92
C TYR A 5 27.13 4.82 48.38
N CYS A 6 28.39 5.09 48.69
CA CYS A 6 28.78 5.48 50.02
C CYS A 6 28.30 6.91 50.31
N PRO A 7 27.59 7.16 51.43
CA PRO A 7 27.13 8.51 51.76
C PRO A 7 28.27 9.50 52.06
N THR A 8 29.49 9.02 52.30
CA THR A 8 30.64 9.87 52.64
C THR A 8 31.56 10.17 51.45
N CYS A 9 31.77 9.21 50.55
CA CYS A 9 32.73 9.35 49.45
C CYS A 9 32.16 9.05 48.07
N GLU A 10 30.85 8.77 47.97
CA GLU A 10 30.11 8.51 46.72
C GLU A 10 30.68 7.38 45.85
N ALA A 11 31.59 6.56 46.40
CA ALA A 11 32.10 5.39 45.72
C ALA A 11 31.02 4.30 45.64
N ASP A 12 31.05 3.50 44.58
CA ASP A 12 30.20 2.32 44.42
C ASP A 12 30.45 1.32 45.56
N VAL A 13 29.39 0.84 46.18
CA VAL A 13 29.44 -0.12 47.29
C VAL A 13 28.44 -1.24 47.06
N GLU A 14 28.76 -2.45 47.51
CA GLU A 14 27.80 -3.54 47.45
C GLU A 14 26.63 -3.28 48.44
N PRO A 15 25.37 -3.55 48.07
CA PRO A 15 24.19 -3.32 48.93
C PRO A 15 24.17 -4.08 50.26
N ALA A 16 25.04 -5.09 50.40
CA ALA A 16 25.22 -5.88 51.62
C ALA A 16 26.55 -5.60 52.34
N ALA A 17 27.34 -4.63 51.85
CA ALA A 17 28.63 -4.29 52.45
C ALA A 17 28.43 -3.64 53.83
N LYS A 18 29.21 -4.11 54.82
CA LYS A 18 29.22 -3.56 56.17
C LYS A 18 30.11 -2.32 56.29
N PHE A 19 31.07 -2.16 55.41
CA PHE A 19 32.03 -1.06 55.39
C PHE A 19 32.32 -0.62 53.95
N CYS A 20 32.51 0.67 53.74
CA CYS A 20 32.99 1.18 52.46
C CYS A 20 34.47 0.81 52.29
N LEU A 21 34.80 0.11 51.19
CA LEU A 21 36.18 -0.28 50.87
C LEU A 21 37.08 0.91 50.52
N SER A 22 36.49 2.04 50.12
CA SER A 22 37.21 3.23 49.67
C SER A 22 37.55 4.20 50.80
N CYS A 23 36.63 4.44 51.74
CA CYS A 23 36.81 5.42 52.82
C CYS A 23 36.72 4.83 54.25
N GLY A 24 36.38 3.54 54.39
CA GLY A 24 36.26 2.88 55.69
C GLY A 24 35.00 3.23 56.49
N HIS A 25 34.02 3.93 55.89
CA HIS A 25 32.76 4.27 56.54
C HIS A 25 31.94 3.03 56.92
N ASP A 26 31.34 3.02 58.12
CA ASP A 26 30.52 1.92 58.63
C ASP A 26 29.08 2.06 58.14
N MET A 27 28.66 1.12 57.29
CA MET A 27 27.35 1.10 56.65
C MET A 27 26.21 0.62 57.56
N ASN A 28 26.54 0.18 58.79
CA ASN A 28 25.51 -0.19 59.77
C ASN A 28 24.95 1.03 60.51
N VAL A 29 25.69 2.15 60.54
CA VAL A 29 25.25 3.39 61.20
C VAL A 29 24.49 4.29 60.21
N GLN A 30 25.02 4.45 59.00
CA GLN A 30 24.36 5.12 57.88
C GLN A 30 24.50 4.23 56.66
N GLY A 31 23.37 3.72 56.17
CA GLY A 31 23.33 2.75 55.09
C GLY A 31 23.83 3.31 53.76
N PRO A 32 24.08 2.43 52.77
CA PRO A 32 24.36 2.89 51.42
C PRO A 32 23.18 3.68 50.86
N ILE A 33 23.46 4.68 50.03
CA ILE A 33 22.44 5.54 49.43
C ILE A 33 22.19 5.16 47.97
N THR A 34 20.96 5.32 47.50
CA THR A 34 20.62 5.20 46.07
C THR A 34 21.19 6.36 45.27
N SER A 35 21.15 6.28 43.93
CA SER A 35 21.44 7.39 43.00
C SER A 35 20.71 8.69 43.33
N THR A 36 19.54 8.59 43.96
CA THR A 36 18.69 9.72 44.38
C THR A 36 18.97 10.21 45.81
N GLY A 37 20.00 9.69 46.48
CA GLY A 37 20.40 10.11 47.83
C GLY A 37 19.59 9.49 48.99
N HIS A 38 18.65 8.59 48.70
CA HIS A 38 17.84 7.92 49.74
C HIS A 38 18.58 6.72 50.35
N ASP A 39 18.51 6.56 51.68
CA ASP A 39 19.10 5.43 52.42
C ASP A 39 18.39 4.10 52.08
N LEU A 40 19.15 3.12 51.58
CA LEU A 40 18.65 1.79 51.23
C LEU A 40 17.99 1.05 52.38
N ASN A 41 18.53 1.16 53.60
CA ASN A 41 18.01 0.41 54.73
C ASN A 41 16.61 0.90 55.10
N GLN A 42 16.40 2.22 55.03
CA GLN A 42 15.08 2.83 55.21
C GLN A 42 14.11 2.39 54.11
N LEU A 43 14.55 2.35 52.84
CA LEU A 43 13.71 1.89 51.73
C LEU A 43 13.32 0.41 51.87
N ARG A 44 14.26 -0.46 52.25
CA ARG A 44 13.98 -1.88 52.53
C ARG A 44 12.92 -2.05 53.62
N ASP A 45 12.98 -1.23 54.67
CA ASP A 45 12.01 -1.30 55.76
C ASP A 45 10.63 -0.76 55.35
N VAL A 46 10.56 0.31 54.56
CA VAL A 46 9.30 0.81 53.99
C VAL A 46 8.64 -0.23 53.09
N ILE A 47 9.40 -0.95 52.25
CA ILE A 47 8.87 -2.01 51.37
C ILE A 47 8.41 -3.22 52.18
N ARG A 48 9.10 -3.57 53.27
CA ARG A 48 8.67 -4.66 54.16
C ARG A 48 7.35 -4.37 54.84
N LEU A 49 7.12 -3.11 55.23
CA LEU A 49 5.91 -2.64 55.93
C LEU A 49 4.69 -2.44 55.03
N ARG A 50 4.85 -2.49 53.71
CA ARG A 50 3.75 -2.35 52.75
C ARG A 50 2.85 -3.58 52.72
N ASP A 51 1.60 -3.47 53.13
CA ASP A 51 0.65 -4.60 53.15
C ASP A 51 -0.04 -4.85 51.80
N ASP A 52 0.13 -3.94 50.85
CA ASP A 52 -0.44 -3.96 49.49
C ASP A 52 0.31 -4.88 48.52
N LEU A 53 1.47 -5.41 48.93
CA LEU A 53 2.38 -6.15 48.06
C LEU A 53 2.62 -7.56 48.58
N SER A 54 2.64 -8.52 47.66
CA SER A 54 3.00 -9.90 47.98
C SER A 54 4.48 -9.99 48.40
N MET A 55 4.83 -11.01 49.18
CA MET A 55 6.24 -11.22 49.57
C MET A 55 7.18 -11.30 48.38
N ALA A 56 6.74 -11.88 47.26
CA ALA A 56 7.52 -11.97 46.02
C ALA A 56 7.77 -10.58 45.41
N GLU A 57 6.75 -9.72 45.35
CA GLU A 57 6.87 -8.35 44.82
C GLU A 57 7.72 -7.46 45.75
N LYS A 58 7.67 -7.69 47.07
CA LYS A 58 8.57 -7.02 48.03
C LYS A 58 10.03 -7.36 47.77
N PHE A 59 10.36 -8.64 47.54
CA PHE A 59 11.73 -9.06 47.21
C PHE A 59 12.19 -8.50 45.86
N ASP A 60 11.30 -8.47 44.87
CA ASP A 60 11.59 -7.92 43.54
C ASP A 60 11.86 -6.41 43.58
N MET A 61 11.07 -5.64 44.34
CA MET A 61 11.34 -4.20 44.50
C MET A 61 12.60 -3.90 45.29
N ILE A 62 12.92 -4.70 46.31
CA ILE A 62 14.19 -4.55 47.03
C ILE A 62 15.36 -4.81 46.09
N ALA A 63 15.30 -5.86 45.26
CA ALA A 63 16.33 -6.16 44.26
C ALA A 63 16.49 -5.01 43.25
N LYS A 64 15.38 -4.47 42.73
CA LYS A 64 15.40 -3.33 41.79
C LYS A 64 16.10 -2.10 42.37
N ILE A 65 15.84 -1.77 43.64
CA ILE A 65 16.48 -0.62 44.30
C ILE A 65 17.96 -0.88 44.58
N GLU A 66 18.31 -2.11 44.96
CA GLU A 66 19.71 -2.53 45.16
C GLU A 66 20.52 -2.51 43.85
N GLU A 67 19.86 -2.75 42.72
CA GLU A 67 20.43 -2.64 41.37
C GLU A 67 20.47 -1.18 40.86
N GLY A 68 19.95 -0.22 41.63
CA GLY A 68 20.02 1.21 41.34
C GLY A 68 18.79 1.81 40.66
N ALA A 69 17.64 1.14 40.72
CA ALA A 69 16.37 1.73 40.28
C ALA A 69 15.97 2.92 41.16
N ASN A 70 15.40 3.97 40.55
CA ASN A 70 15.03 5.19 41.24
C ASN A 70 13.83 4.94 42.18
N PRO A 71 13.97 5.11 43.52
CA PRO A 71 12.89 4.87 44.47
C PRO A 71 11.71 5.83 44.32
N ILE A 72 11.92 7.00 43.69
CA ILE A 72 10.87 7.97 43.37
C ILE A 72 9.97 7.44 42.23
N GLN A 73 10.57 6.89 41.17
CA GLN A 73 9.81 6.30 40.04
C GLN A 73 9.06 5.03 40.46
N LEU A 74 9.60 4.28 41.42
CA LEU A 74 8.92 3.14 42.04
C LEU A 74 7.79 3.55 43.02
N GLY A 75 7.57 4.86 43.21
CA GLY A 75 6.54 5.39 44.10
C GLY A 75 6.80 5.07 45.58
N ILE A 76 8.07 4.85 45.96
CA ILE A 76 8.49 4.52 47.33
C ILE A 76 8.92 5.77 48.09
N ALA A 77 9.55 6.73 47.40
CA ALA A 77 9.97 8.00 47.94
C ALA A 77 9.29 9.18 47.21
N ALA A 78 9.07 10.29 47.91
CA ALA A 78 8.61 11.53 47.29
C ALA A 78 9.80 12.27 46.65
N PRO A 79 9.61 12.97 45.51
CA PRO A 79 10.65 13.82 44.95
C PRO A 79 10.99 14.95 45.93
N ALA A 80 12.28 15.27 46.09
CA ALA A 80 12.70 16.47 46.79
C ALA A 80 12.24 17.70 46.00
N GLU A 81 11.54 18.64 46.65
CA GLU A 81 11.15 19.90 46.02
C GLU A 81 12.40 20.70 45.64
N GLY A 82 12.80 20.73 44.36
CA GLY A 82 13.80 21.71 43.90
C GLY A 82 14.64 21.43 42.65
N GLU A 83 14.67 20.23 42.05
CA GLU A 83 15.50 19.99 40.85
C GLU A 83 14.70 19.39 39.69
N GLU A 84 14.28 20.24 38.76
CA GLU A 84 13.47 19.93 37.57
C GLU A 84 14.33 19.52 36.35
N TYR A 85 15.43 18.79 36.58
CA TYR A 85 16.22 18.22 35.50
C TYR A 85 16.55 16.76 35.79
N ASP A 86 15.61 15.87 35.44
CA ASP A 86 15.79 14.43 35.46
C ASP A 86 16.68 14.00 34.27
N ILE A 87 18.00 13.98 34.51
CA ILE A 87 19.00 13.45 33.57
C ILE A 87 18.82 11.92 33.40
N GLY A 88 18.06 11.27 34.28
CA GLY A 88 17.75 9.84 34.25
C GLY A 88 16.85 9.45 33.09
N GLU A 89 15.91 10.31 32.67
CA GLU A 89 14.96 10.00 31.59
C GLU A 89 15.64 9.78 30.22
N ALA A 90 16.79 10.42 30.01
CA ALA A 90 17.61 10.25 28.80
C ALA A 90 18.37 8.90 28.75
N PHE A 91 18.46 8.18 29.87
CA PHE A 91 19.14 6.88 29.95
C PHE A 91 18.24 5.72 30.41
N SER A 92 17.08 5.99 31.01
CA SER A 92 16.11 4.97 31.43
C SER A 92 15.14 4.57 30.32
N SER A 93 15.00 5.37 29.26
CA SER A 93 14.23 5.00 28.06
C SER A 93 14.95 3.97 27.16
N ALA A 94 16.05 3.39 27.64
CA ALA A 94 16.75 2.26 27.02
C ALA A 94 16.40 0.90 27.66
N GLU A 95 15.33 0.81 28.46
CA GLU A 95 14.60 -0.46 28.55
C GLU A 95 13.88 -0.67 27.23
N ILE A 96 14.35 -1.70 26.50
CA ILE A 96 13.83 -2.18 25.23
C ILE A 96 12.44 -2.78 25.48
N GLU A 97 11.45 -1.94 25.77
CA GLU A 97 10.08 -2.21 25.34
C GLU A 97 10.06 -1.93 23.85
N GLY A 98 9.79 -2.98 23.06
CA GLY A 98 9.91 -2.99 21.62
C GLY A 98 9.48 -1.68 21.00
N VAL A 99 10.47 -0.92 20.50
CA VAL A 99 10.23 0.27 19.69
C VAL A 99 9.38 -0.22 18.54
N SER A 100 8.08 0.04 18.62
CA SER A 100 7.20 -0.27 17.51
C SER A 100 7.80 0.41 16.27
N PRO A 101 7.79 -0.25 15.09
CA PRO A 101 8.38 0.31 13.86
C PRO A 101 7.78 1.67 13.45
N LYS A 102 6.75 2.15 14.16
CA LYS A 102 6.04 3.42 13.97
C LYS A 102 6.75 4.67 14.48
N ALA A 103 7.87 4.57 15.19
CA ALA A 103 8.58 5.78 15.65
C ALA A 103 9.21 6.57 14.47
N TYR A 104 9.54 5.88 13.36
CA TYR A 104 10.14 6.49 12.17
C TYR A 104 9.14 6.80 11.05
N THR A 105 7.88 6.37 11.17
CA THR A 105 6.86 6.48 10.10
C THR A 105 6.26 7.88 9.95
N ASN A 106 6.70 8.86 10.74
CA ASN A 106 6.15 10.22 10.71
C ASN A 106 7.23 11.28 10.50
N ARG A 107 8.18 10.99 9.60
CA ARG A 107 9.19 11.97 9.16
C ARG A 107 8.56 12.93 8.16
N ASP A 108 8.42 14.20 8.52
CA ASP A 108 7.94 15.22 7.58
C ASP A 108 9.06 15.61 6.59
N TRP A 109 8.92 15.18 5.34
CA TRP A 109 9.88 15.44 4.28
C TRP A 109 9.97 16.93 3.94
N GLY A 110 11.18 17.43 3.72
CA GLY A 110 11.41 18.83 3.37
C GLY A 110 11.39 19.81 4.56
N SER A 111 11.24 19.32 5.79
CA SER A 111 11.39 20.13 7.01
C SER A 111 12.86 20.37 7.40
N SER A 112 13.77 19.48 6.99
CA SER A 112 15.20 19.57 7.32
C SER A 112 15.92 20.66 6.51
N PRO A 113 16.44 21.74 7.16
CA PRO A 113 17.15 22.80 6.45
C PRO A 113 18.43 22.31 5.78
N ALA A 114 19.14 21.37 6.40
CA ALA A 114 20.37 20.80 5.87
C ALA A 114 20.12 19.93 4.63
N ALA A 115 19.10 19.07 4.67
CA ALA A 115 18.72 18.25 3.52
C ALA A 115 18.27 19.12 2.35
N ASN A 116 17.44 20.14 2.62
CA ASN A 116 17.01 21.08 1.60
C ASN A 116 18.16 21.88 0.97
N ALA A 117 19.15 22.28 1.77
CA ALA A 117 20.33 22.97 1.26
C ALA A 117 21.16 22.06 0.35
N ALA A 118 21.35 20.79 0.74
CA ALA A 118 22.07 19.81 -0.06
C ALA A 118 21.33 19.49 -1.38
N VAL A 119 20.02 19.22 -1.33
CA VAL A 119 19.19 19.01 -2.52
C VAL A 119 19.25 20.22 -3.45
N ARG A 120 19.10 21.43 -2.91
CA ARG A 120 19.22 22.66 -3.71
C ARG A 120 20.60 22.78 -4.34
N ALA A 121 21.68 22.48 -3.62
CA ALA A 121 23.03 22.60 -4.17
C ALA A 121 23.26 21.69 -5.39
N VAL A 122 22.69 20.48 -5.38
CA VAL A 122 22.85 19.52 -6.48
C VAL A 122 21.85 19.77 -7.61
N VAL A 123 20.62 20.15 -7.29
CA VAL A 123 19.55 20.31 -8.28
C VAL A 123 19.64 21.67 -8.99
N ARG A 124 20.22 22.71 -8.35
CA ARG A 124 20.46 24.03 -8.97
C ARG A 124 21.32 23.88 -10.24
N GLY A 125 20.70 24.06 -11.40
CA GLY A 125 21.34 23.92 -12.72
C GLY A 125 20.88 22.71 -13.53
N THR A 126 19.98 21.90 -13.00
CA THR A 126 19.30 20.82 -13.74
C THR A 126 17.95 21.29 -14.26
N ASN A 127 17.48 20.70 -15.37
CA ASN A 127 16.13 20.95 -15.91
C ASN A 127 15.02 20.67 -14.87
N ALA A 128 15.28 19.79 -13.90
CA ALA A 128 14.35 19.51 -12.81
C ALA A 128 14.14 20.72 -11.89
N TRP A 129 15.16 21.56 -11.69
CA TRP A 129 15.05 22.78 -10.91
C TRP A 129 14.12 23.80 -11.56
N ASP A 130 14.23 23.97 -12.87
CA ASP A 130 13.39 24.90 -13.63
C ASP A 130 11.92 24.46 -13.57
N LEU A 131 11.65 23.15 -13.64
CA LEU A 131 10.30 22.59 -13.49
C LEU A 131 9.72 22.77 -12.07
N ILE A 132 10.56 22.73 -11.04
CA ILE A 132 10.17 23.04 -9.65
C ILE A 132 9.86 24.54 -9.51
N GLN A 133 10.69 25.41 -10.08
CA GLN A 133 10.47 26.86 -10.06
C GLN A 133 9.22 27.27 -10.83
N ASP A 134 8.96 26.64 -11.97
CA ASP A 134 7.76 26.81 -12.79
C ASP A 134 6.48 26.29 -12.11
N GLY A 135 6.60 25.59 -10.97
CA GLY A 135 5.47 24.96 -10.27
C GLY A 135 4.83 23.78 -11.02
N LYS A 136 5.51 23.26 -12.07
CA LYS A 136 5.07 22.10 -12.84
C LYS A 136 5.38 20.78 -12.15
N LEU A 137 6.36 20.78 -11.25
CA LEU A 137 6.76 19.62 -10.46
C LEU A 137 6.54 19.91 -8.97
N ASN A 138 5.51 19.30 -8.40
CA ASN A 138 5.21 19.45 -6.98
C ASN A 138 5.83 18.30 -6.19
N LEU A 139 6.89 18.61 -5.44
CA LEU A 139 7.52 17.67 -4.51
C LEU A 139 6.62 17.29 -3.32
N ASN A 140 5.51 18.01 -3.15
CA ASN A 140 4.49 17.75 -2.13
C ASN A 140 3.35 16.85 -2.63
N GLU A 141 3.35 16.44 -3.91
CA GLU A 141 2.36 15.49 -4.41
C GLU A 141 2.48 14.17 -3.64
N GLY A 142 1.30 13.61 -3.28
CA GLY A 142 1.20 12.45 -2.39
C GLY A 142 2.03 11.26 -2.84
N LEU A 143 2.19 11.07 -4.16
CA LEU A 143 3.02 10.00 -4.72
C LEU A 143 4.50 10.13 -4.36
N PHE A 144 5.08 11.32 -4.46
CA PHE A 144 6.50 11.52 -4.17
C PHE A 144 6.78 11.28 -2.69
N ARG A 145 5.88 11.72 -1.81
CA ARG A 145 5.98 11.47 -0.37
C ARG A 145 5.79 9.99 -0.04
N GLU A 146 4.78 9.34 -0.61
CA GLU A 146 4.53 7.91 -0.44
C GLU A 146 5.74 7.08 -0.89
N ALA A 147 6.34 7.41 -2.04
CA ALA A 147 7.55 6.75 -2.52
C ALA A 147 8.74 6.96 -1.58
N MET A 148 8.93 8.16 -1.05
CA MET A 148 9.98 8.46 -0.07
C MET A 148 9.73 7.75 1.27
N ASP A 149 8.48 7.64 1.71
CA ASP A 149 8.09 6.89 2.91
C ASP A 149 8.39 5.39 2.74
N THR A 150 8.02 4.80 1.60
CA THR A 150 8.35 3.39 1.31
C THR A 150 9.87 3.18 1.20
N GLY A 151 10.60 4.16 0.65
CA GLY A 151 12.07 4.14 0.65
C GLY A 151 12.66 4.19 2.06
N MET A 152 12.08 5.00 2.95
CA MET A 152 12.51 5.05 4.35
C MET A 152 12.25 3.71 5.05
N GLU A 153 11.10 3.07 4.81
CA GLU A 153 10.79 1.73 5.34
C GLU A 153 11.82 0.68 4.90
N ALA A 154 12.23 0.69 3.63
CA ALA A 154 13.29 -0.18 3.14
C ALA A 154 14.64 0.06 3.85
N SER A 155 14.96 1.32 4.16
CA SER A 155 16.18 1.66 4.90
C SER A 155 16.15 1.23 6.36
N THR A 156 14.98 1.30 7.03
CA THR A 156 14.82 0.86 8.41
C THR A 156 14.91 -0.66 8.53
N HIS A 157 14.43 -1.40 7.52
CA HIS A 157 14.59 -2.85 7.48
C HIS A 157 16.07 -3.29 7.53
N ILE A 158 16.99 -2.55 6.90
CA ILE A 158 18.44 -2.82 7.00
C ILE A 158 18.94 -2.64 8.44
N HIS A 159 18.39 -1.67 9.17
CA HIS A 159 18.74 -1.41 10.57
C HIS A 159 18.19 -2.49 11.52
N ASP A 160 16.94 -2.91 11.31
CA ASP A 160 16.30 -3.96 12.09
C ASP A 160 17.10 -5.27 11.98
N VAL A 161 17.57 -5.58 10.78
CA VAL A 161 18.43 -6.75 10.56
C VAL A 161 19.82 -6.59 11.17
N ALA A 162 20.42 -5.39 11.11
CA ALA A 162 21.67 -5.10 11.82
C ALA A 162 21.53 -5.30 13.35
N SER A 163 20.32 -5.10 13.89
CA SER A 163 20.00 -5.30 15.31
C SER A 163 19.73 -6.78 15.69
N GLY A 164 19.58 -7.64 14.68
CA GLY A 164 19.38 -9.08 14.81
C GLY A 164 17.95 -9.56 14.57
N GLU A 165 17.07 -8.73 14.02
CA GLU A 165 15.71 -9.11 13.60
C GLU A 165 15.71 -9.54 12.13
N HIS A 166 15.31 -10.78 11.84
CA HIS A 166 15.38 -11.33 10.49
C HIS A 166 14.02 -11.86 10.02
N GLU A 167 13.00 -11.00 9.99
CA GLU A 167 11.71 -11.36 9.39
C GLU A 167 11.74 -11.09 7.88
N GLY A 168 11.57 -12.15 7.08
CA GLY A 168 11.30 -12.04 5.64
C GLY A 168 12.49 -11.75 4.73
N ILE A 169 13.73 -11.71 5.24
CA ILE A 169 14.95 -11.41 4.46
C ILE A 169 15.92 -12.59 4.49
N ASP A 170 16.62 -12.81 3.38
CA ASP A 170 17.64 -13.86 3.26
C ASP A 170 18.82 -13.61 4.22
N PRO A 171 19.09 -14.50 5.20
CA PRO A 171 20.17 -14.33 6.15
C PRO A 171 21.56 -14.31 5.51
N ASP A 172 21.73 -14.91 4.32
CA ASP A 172 23.02 -14.90 3.62
C ASP A 172 23.31 -13.53 2.98
N ALA A 173 22.28 -12.87 2.44
CA ALA A 173 22.38 -11.50 1.91
C ALA A 173 22.72 -10.48 2.99
N MET A 174 22.29 -10.72 4.23
CA MET A 174 22.43 -9.78 5.34
C MET A 174 23.72 -9.96 6.15
N ARG A 175 24.58 -10.94 5.80
CA ARG A 175 25.90 -11.10 6.43
C ARG A 175 26.85 -9.92 6.18
N ALA A 176 26.61 -9.15 5.12
CA ALA A 176 27.36 -7.95 4.81
C ALA A 176 27.10 -6.83 5.82
N ILE A 177 25.97 -6.87 6.55
CA ILE A 177 25.60 -5.83 7.49
C ILE A 177 26.30 -6.07 8.84
N PRO A 178 27.09 -5.11 9.34
CA PRO A 178 27.71 -5.21 10.65
C PRO A 178 26.67 -5.28 11.76
N VAL A 179 26.72 -6.33 12.58
CA VAL A 179 25.86 -6.47 13.77
C VAL A 179 26.38 -5.57 14.90
N LEU A 180 25.62 -4.54 15.24
CA LEU A 180 26.00 -3.51 16.22
C LEU A 180 25.33 -3.74 17.59
N LYS A 181 25.31 -4.99 18.06
CA LYS A 181 24.69 -5.31 19.35
C LYS A 181 25.69 -5.16 20.50
N PRO A 182 25.43 -4.31 21.51
CA PRO A 182 26.24 -4.27 22.72
C PRO A 182 26.14 -5.62 23.46
N PRO A 183 27.24 -6.10 24.07
CA PRO A 183 27.21 -7.35 24.83
C PRO A 183 26.32 -7.21 26.08
N LYS A 184 25.62 -8.29 26.44
CA LYS A 184 24.78 -8.34 27.66
C LYS A 184 25.58 -8.39 28.97
N ARG A 185 26.90 -8.58 28.92
CA ARG A 185 27.76 -8.72 30.10
C ARG A 185 28.83 -7.65 30.12
N SER A 186 29.17 -7.22 31.33
CA SER A 186 30.12 -6.13 31.58
C SER A 186 31.58 -6.47 31.32
N PHE A 187 31.89 -7.75 31.05
CA PHE A 187 33.24 -8.21 30.81
C PHE A 187 33.23 -9.33 29.77
N CYS A 188 34.25 -9.34 28.90
CA CYS A 188 34.46 -10.47 27.98
C CYS A 188 35.02 -11.67 28.77
N PRO A 189 34.30 -12.80 28.87
CA PRO A 189 34.75 -13.95 29.66
C PRO A 189 35.97 -14.67 29.07
N LYS A 190 36.36 -14.38 27.82
CA LYS A 190 37.55 -14.97 27.19
C LYS A 190 38.84 -14.19 27.39
N CYS A 191 38.77 -12.86 27.52
CA CYS A 191 39.97 -12.01 27.60
C CYS A 191 39.95 -11.00 28.75
N GLY A 192 38.88 -10.94 29.56
CA GLY A 192 38.77 -10.02 30.69
C GLY A 192 38.64 -8.55 30.28
N SER A 193 38.46 -8.25 28.98
CA SER A 193 38.33 -6.87 28.52
C SER A 193 37.04 -6.23 29.05
N ASP A 194 37.19 -5.04 29.63
CA ASP A 194 36.14 -4.17 30.14
C ASP A 194 35.13 -3.76 29.03
N ILE A 195 33.89 -3.42 29.42
CA ILE A 195 32.88 -2.76 28.58
C ILE A 195 33.51 -1.63 27.81
N HIS A 196 34.27 -0.74 28.46
CA HIS A 196 34.78 0.46 27.82
C HIS A 196 35.69 0.14 26.62
N ALA A 197 36.54 -0.86 26.74
CA ALA A 197 37.40 -1.31 25.65
C ALA A 197 36.57 -1.91 24.50
N ASN A 198 35.51 -2.66 24.82
CA ASN A 198 34.64 -3.24 23.80
C ASN A 198 33.71 -2.20 23.15
N THR A 199 33.19 -1.24 23.89
CA THR A 199 32.39 -0.13 23.33
C THR A 199 33.25 0.72 22.41
N MET A 200 34.51 0.97 22.75
CA MET A 200 35.44 1.67 21.86
C MET A 200 35.76 0.85 20.60
N LEU A 201 35.85 -0.48 20.70
CA LEU A 201 35.98 -1.36 19.53
C LEU A 201 34.72 -1.33 18.65
N GLN A 202 33.53 -1.39 19.23
CA GLN A 202 32.27 -1.30 18.49
C GLN A 202 32.10 0.08 17.86
N TRP A 203 32.48 1.16 18.55
CA TRP A 203 32.50 2.50 17.99
C TRP A 203 33.49 2.65 16.84
N ARG A 204 34.65 1.98 16.91
CA ARG A 204 35.59 1.91 15.78
C ARG A 204 34.98 1.15 14.61
N LYS A 205 34.45 -0.04 14.83
CA LYS A 205 33.74 -0.81 13.79
C LYS A 205 32.65 0.03 13.15
N TRP A 206 31.80 0.66 13.96
CA TRP A 206 30.76 1.55 13.47
C TRP A 206 31.33 2.69 12.63
N ARG A 207 32.33 3.42 13.11
CA ARG A 207 32.92 4.52 12.32
C ARG A 207 33.49 4.04 10.98
N ASP A 208 34.15 2.88 10.99
CA ASP A 208 34.84 2.33 9.83
C ASP A 208 33.84 1.71 8.83
N SER A 209 32.69 1.22 9.30
CA SER A 209 31.64 0.60 8.47
C SER A 209 30.41 1.49 8.25
N ALA A 210 30.30 2.64 8.94
CA ALA A 210 29.10 3.48 8.89
C ALA A 210 28.87 4.05 7.50
N SER A 211 29.94 4.37 6.76
CA SER A 211 29.80 4.82 5.38
C SER A 211 29.17 3.75 4.49
N GLU A 212 29.55 2.48 4.69
CA GLU A 212 29.04 1.34 3.93
C GLU A 212 27.58 1.02 4.29
N VAL A 213 27.25 1.06 5.60
CA VAL A 213 25.86 0.88 6.05
C VAL A 213 24.96 2.00 5.55
N VAL A 214 25.41 3.25 5.65
CA VAL A 214 24.65 4.41 5.14
C VAL A 214 24.52 4.35 3.62
N SER A 215 25.54 3.91 2.88
CA SER A 215 25.42 3.75 1.43
C SER A 215 24.40 2.67 1.06
N MET A 216 24.42 1.50 1.73
CA MET A 216 23.42 0.45 1.51
C MET A 216 22.00 0.92 1.87
N GLN A 217 21.85 1.66 2.97
CA GLN A 217 20.57 2.26 3.36
C GLN A 217 20.06 3.26 2.32
N LEU A 218 20.94 4.13 1.82
CA LEU A 218 20.58 5.09 0.78
C LEU A 218 20.24 4.39 -0.53
N GLU A 219 21.02 3.41 -0.95
CA GLU A 219 20.76 2.60 -2.15
C GLU A 219 19.39 1.94 -2.08
N ALA A 220 19.12 1.16 -1.02
CA ALA A 220 17.82 0.51 -0.83
C ALA A 220 16.65 1.51 -0.78
N SER A 221 16.84 2.65 -0.10
CA SER A 221 15.80 3.67 -0.01
C SER A 221 15.51 4.34 -1.35
N MET A 222 16.56 4.68 -2.10
CA MET A 222 16.44 5.36 -3.39
C MET A 222 15.88 4.41 -4.45
N GLU A 223 16.35 3.16 -4.49
CA GLU A 223 15.82 2.15 -5.41
C GLU A 223 14.33 1.91 -5.17
N THR A 224 13.93 1.72 -3.91
CA THR A 224 12.52 1.49 -3.57
C THR A 224 11.64 2.68 -3.94
N ALA A 225 12.09 3.89 -3.62
CA ALA A 225 11.38 5.11 -4.00
C ALA A 225 11.27 5.27 -5.53
N LEU A 226 12.36 5.03 -6.27
CA LEU A 226 12.39 5.12 -7.72
C LEU A 226 11.51 4.04 -8.37
N ILE A 227 11.48 2.83 -7.84
CA ILE A 227 10.59 1.75 -8.31
C ILE A 227 9.13 2.16 -8.13
N GLN A 228 8.77 2.74 -6.97
CA GLN A 228 7.39 3.19 -6.72
C GLN A 228 6.98 4.30 -7.70
N VAL A 229 7.85 5.29 -7.91
CA VAL A 229 7.63 6.37 -8.87
C VAL A 229 7.54 5.83 -10.30
N ALA A 230 8.44 4.94 -10.70
CA ALA A 230 8.43 4.32 -12.03
C ALA A 230 7.16 3.50 -12.26
N SER A 231 6.72 2.73 -11.25
CA SER A 231 5.49 1.93 -11.33
C SER A 231 4.27 2.82 -11.59
N HIS A 232 4.21 3.99 -10.94
CA HIS A 232 3.12 4.93 -11.16
C HIS A 232 3.14 5.49 -12.59
N TYR A 233 4.30 5.93 -13.09
CA TYR A 233 4.38 6.44 -14.45
C TYR A 233 4.08 5.37 -15.50
N ILE A 234 4.48 4.12 -15.28
CA ILE A 234 4.12 3.01 -16.17
C ILE A 234 2.60 2.81 -16.18
N ASN A 235 1.95 2.82 -15.01
CA ASN A 235 0.49 2.69 -14.90
C ASN A 235 -0.24 3.85 -15.58
N VAL A 236 0.24 5.09 -15.41
CA VAL A 236 -0.32 6.28 -16.06
C VAL A 236 -0.13 6.21 -17.58
N MET A 237 1.04 5.80 -18.06
CA MET A 237 1.28 5.64 -19.49
C MET A 237 0.40 4.55 -20.11
N GLN A 238 0.20 3.44 -19.41
CA GLN A 238 -0.74 2.39 -19.84
C GLN A 238 -2.17 2.92 -19.90
N ALA A 239 -2.64 3.64 -18.88
CA ALA A 239 -3.96 4.25 -18.88
C ALA A 239 -4.15 5.24 -20.05
N ILE A 240 -3.14 6.07 -20.35
CA ILE A 240 -3.18 6.98 -21.51
C ILE A 240 -3.19 6.20 -22.83
N GLN A 241 -2.43 5.10 -22.92
CA GLN A 241 -2.44 4.24 -24.11
C GLN A 241 -3.80 3.59 -24.31
N ASP A 242 -4.43 3.10 -23.24
CA ASP A 242 -5.77 2.52 -23.27
C ASP A 242 -6.82 3.56 -23.68
N GLU A 243 -6.78 4.78 -23.12
CA GLU A 243 -7.67 5.87 -23.52
C GLU A 243 -7.49 6.26 -24.98
N ARG A 244 -6.24 6.26 -25.45
CA ARG A 244 -5.89 6.51 -26.84
C ARG A 244 -6.50 5.41 -27.72
N ASP A 245 -6.26 4.13 -27.42
CA ASP A 245 -6.81 3.01 -28.18
C ASP A 245 -8.35 2.99 -28.17
N ASP A 246 -8.98 3.33 -27.04
CA ASP A 246 -10.42 3.52 -26.95
C ASP A 246 -10.92 4.67 -27.83
N ALA A 247 -10.20 5.79 -27.86
CA ALA A 247 -10.53 6.91 -28.74
C ALA A 247 -10.38 6.53 -30.22
N PHE A 248 -9.32 5.80 -30.59
CA PHE A 248 -9.14 5.27 -31.94
C PHE A 248 -10.25 4.29 -32.33
N SER A 249 -10.63 3.37 -31.45
CA SER A 249 -11.73 2.44 -31.73
C SER A 249 -13.09 3.15 -31.89
N LYS A 250 -13.31 4.26 -31.17
CA LYS A 250 -14.50 5.11 -31.36
C LYS A 250 -14.45 5.82 -32.71
N LEU A 251 -13.28 6.29 -33.16
CA LEU A 251 -13.10 6.88 -34.48
C LEU A 251 -13.34 5.85 -35.61
N ASP A 252 -12.86 4.62 -35.48
CA ASP A 252 -13.08 3.56 -36.48
C ASP A 252 -14.55 3.16 -36.58
N LYS A 253 -15.30 3.22 -35.48
CA LYS A 253 -16.75 3.00 -35.45
C LYS A 253 -17.55 4.16 -36.04
N ILE A 254 -16.92 5.32 -36.26
CA ILE A 254 -17.55 6.48 -36.88
C ILE A 254 -17.52 6.31 -38.40
N ASP A 255 -18.66 5.87 -38.94
CA ASP A 255 -18.87 5.72 -40.37
C ASP A 255 -18.99 7.11 -41.03
N ALA A 256 -17.86 7.64 -41.53
CA ALA A 256 -17.74 9.00 -42.07
C ALA A 256 -18.83 9.35 -43.09
N LYS A 257 -19.25 8.38 -43.91
CA LYS A 257 -20.32 8.55 -44.92
C LYS A 257 -21.70 8.72 -44.28
N LYS A 258 -21.97 8.09 -43.14
CA LYS A 258 -23.25 8.27 -42.41
C LYS A 258 -23.28 9.60 -41.68
N LEU A 259 -22.15 10.04 -41.12
CA LEU A 259 -22.04 11.38 -40.52
C LEU A 259 -22.23 12.45 -41.59
N GLU A 260 -21.56 12.34 -42.73
CA GLU A 260 -21.70 13.27 -43.84
C GLU A 260 -23.16 13.36 -44.33
N LYS A 261 -23.84 12.22 -44.48
CA LYS A 261 -25.28 12.21 -44.82
C LYS A 261 -26.15 12.88 -43.74
N LYS A 262 -25.87 12.65 -42.45
CA LYS A 262 -26.58 13.31 -41.35
C LYS A 262 -26.33 14.83 -41.33
N ILE A 263 -25.12 15.27 -41.65
CA ILE A 263 -24.77 16.69 -41.74
C ILE A 263 -25.47 17.31 -42.95
N ARG A 264 -25.37 16.71 -44.14
CA ARG A 264 -26.04 17.17 -45.36
C ARG A 264 -27.55 17.28 -45.18
N THR A 265 -28.21 16.28 -44.60
CA THR A 265 -29.67 16.31 -44.36
C THR A 265 -30.10 17.37 -43.35
N LYS A 266 -29.27 17.66 -42.34
CA LYS A 266 -29.52 18.79 -41.43
C LYS A 266 -29.32 20.14 -42.14
N LEU A 267 -28.25 20.27 -42.92
CA LEU A 267 -27.95 21.48 -43.68
C LEU A 267 -29.06 21.77 -44.70
N GLU A 268 -29.51 20.77 -45.45
CA GLU A 268 -30.61 20.89 -46.41
C GLU A 268 -31.93 21.32 -45.75
N LYS A 269 -32.22 20.85 -44.53
CA LYS A 269 -33.42 21.29 -43.79
C LYS A 269 -33.33 22.75 -43.37
N VAL A 270 -32.17 23.18 -42.87
CA VAL A 270 -31.95 24.57 -42.48
C VAL A 270 -32.02 25.48 -43.70
N ILE A 271 -31.33 25.12 -44.79
CA ILE A 271 -31.33 25.88 -46.04
C ILE A 271 -32.74 25.95 -46.64
N ARG A 272 -33.53 24.87 -46.61
CA ARG A 272 -34.93 24.91 -47.06
C ARG A 272 -35.81 25.79 -46.18
N GLN A 273 -35.63 25.78 -44.86
CA GLN A 273 -36.38 26.66 -43.96
C GLN A 273 -36.00 28.13 -44.17
N GLU A 274 -34.72 28.42 -44.37
CA GLU A 274 -34.25 29.76 -44.71
C GLU A 274 -34.81 30.23 -46.06
N LEU A 275 -34.72 29.41 -47.11
CA LEU A 275 -35.30 29.69 -48.42
C LEU A 275 -36.83 29.84 -48.37
N GLU A 276 -37.55 29.00 -47.63
CA GLU A 276 -39.02 29.13 -47.48
C GLU A 276 -39.40 30.41 -46.75
N ASN A 277 -38.61 30.82 -45.75
CA ASN A 277 -38.81 32.09 -45.05
C ASN A 277 -38.47 33.29 -45.94
N GLU A 278 -37.46 33.17 -46.79
CA GLU A 278 -37.04 34.21 -47.74
C GLU A 278 -38.08 34.37 -48.86
N ILE A 279 -38.53 33.26 -49.46
CA ILE A 279 -39.61 33.24 -50.45
C ILE A 279 -40.93 33.74 -49.84
N ARG A 280 -41.25 33.41 -48.58
CA ARG A 280 -42.44 33.98 -47.92
C ARG A 280 -42.35 35.48 -47.75
N LYS A 281 -41.18 36.00 -47.39
CA LYS A 281 -40.97 37.45 -47.28
C LYS A 281 -41.05 38.14 -48.64
N GLU A 282 -40.47 37.54 -49.69
CA GLU A 282 -40.58 38.05 -51.06
C GLU A 282 -42.04 37.99 -51.56
N LEU A 283 -42.76 36.92 -51.27
CA LEU A 283 -44.18 36.79 -51.65
C LEU A 283 -45.08 37.75 -50.84
N GLU A 284 -44.78 37.99 -49.57
CA GLU A 284 -45.47 39.01 -48.76
C GLU A 284 -45.21 40.41 -49.32
N GLN A 285 -43.98 40.70 -49.77
CA GLN A 285 -43.65 41.94 -50.48
C GLN A 285 -44.37 42.04 -51.83
N GLU A 286 -44.43 40.96 -52.62
CA GLU A 286 -45.19 40.93 -53.87
C GLU A 286 -46.71 41.04 -53.65
N ILE A 287 -47.25 40.54 -52.52
CA ILE A 287 -48.66 40.70 -52.14
C ILE A 287 -48.93 42.14 -51.70
N GLU A 288 -48.03 42.77 -50.94
CA GLU A 288 -48.13 44.19 -50.60
C GLU A 288 -48.06 45.07 -51.87
N ASP A 289 -47.18 44.73 -52.82
CA ASP A 289 -47.06 45.44 -54.10
C ASP A 289 -48.23 45.15 -55.07
N SER A 290 -48.84 43.96 -54.99
CA SER A 290 -50.02 43.58 -55.82
C SER A 290 -51.36 43.99 -55.21
N THR A 291 -51.44 44.41 -53.93
CA THR A 291 -52.65 45.04 -53.38
C THR A 291 -53.01 46.39 -54.04
N VAL A 292 -52.17 46.88 -54.95
CA VAL A 292 -52.44 48.06 -55.80
C VAL A 292 -53.01 47.68 -57.18
N SER A 293 -53.11 46.39 -57.55
CA SER A 293 -53.51 46.00 -58.91
C SER A 293 -54.58 44.89 -58.95
N GLU A 294 -55.85 45.33 -58.92
CA GLU A 294 -57.05 44.74 -59.57
C GLU A 294 -57.25 43.21 -59.50
N VAL A 295 -58.24 42.70 -58.74
CA VAL A 295 -59.64 42.53 -59.18
C VAL A 295 -59.77 41.97 -60.61
N ALA A 296 -59.97 40.65 -60.78
CA ALA A 296 -61.04 40.05 -61.62
C ALA A 296 -60.92 38.52 -61.85
N LYS A 297 -62.05 37.82 -61.57
CA LYS A 297 -62.63 36.61 -62.24
C LYS A 297 -62.02 35.22 -61.93
N ASN A 298 -62.74 34.36 -61.19
CA ASN A 298 -63.72 33.30 -61.61
C ASN A 298 -63.05 32.12 -62.34
N GLU A 299 -63.33 30.82 -62.17
CA GLU A 299 -64.39 30.00 -61.55
C GLU A 299 -63.94 28.51 -61.63
N LYS A 300 -64.40 27.62 -60.71
CA LYS A 300 -64.73 26.15 -60.87
C LYS A 300 -63.62 25.18 -61.36
N GLU A 301 -63.57 23.86 -61.13
CA GLU A 301 -64.49 22.80 -60.68
C GLU A 301 -63.68 21.51 -60.32
N GLU A 302 -64.19 20.74 -59.36
CA GLU A 302 -64.33 19.26 -59.30
C GLU A 302 -63.21 18.19 -59.47
N LYS A 303 -63.31 17.21 -58.53
CA LYS A 303 -63.37 15.72 -58.67
C LYS A 303 -62.13 14.81 -58.55
N LYS A 304 -62.23 13.97 -57.49
CA LYS A 304 -62.29 12.48 -57.44
C LYS A 304 -61.02 11.63 -57.19
N SER A 305 -61.16 10.81 -56.13
CA SER A 305 -60.92 9.35 -56.01
C SER A 305 -59.50 8.81 -56.30
N ASN A 306 -58.92 7.90 -55.52
CA ASN A 306 -59.39 6.53 -55.39
C ASN A 306 -58.63 5.73 -54.30
N LYS A 307 -59.21 4.58 -54.01
CA LYS A 307 -59.01 3.62 -52.92
C LYS A 307 -58.18 2.41 -53.37
N ALA A 308 -57.32 1.83 -52.52
CA ALA A 308 -56.96 0.40 -52.50
C ALA A 308 -56.22 0.10 -51.17
N LYS A 309 -56.73 -0.65 -50.18
CA LYS A 309 -57.04 -2.09 -50.01
C LYS A 309 -55.84 -3.06 -50.03
N THR A 310 -55.65 -3.68 -48.84
CA THR A 310 -55.35 -5.11 -48.57
C THR A 310 -53.95 -5.63 -48.92
N THR A 311 -53.30 -6.57 -48.21
CA THR A 311 -53.81 -7.77 -47.51
C THR A 311 -52.66 -8.43 -46.72
N LYS A 312 -52.97 -9.05 -45.56
CA LYS A 312 -52.63 -10.45 -45.11
C LYS A 312 -51.15 -10.94 -45.29
N LYS A 313 -50.51 -11.70 -44.38
CA LYS A 313 -50.99 -12.78 -43.49
C LYS A 313 -49.79 -13.47 -42.80
N LYS A 314 -50.02 -13.99 -41.57
CA LYS A 314 -49.69 -15.37 -41.08
C LYS A 314 -48.19 -15.73 -40.82
N THR A 315 -47.77 -16.61 -39.89
CA THR A 315 -48.40 -17.57 -38.95
C THR A 315 -47.32 -18.25 -38.07
N THR A 316 -47.68 -18.63 -36.82
CA THR A 316 -47.31 -19.86 -36.04
C THR A 316 -45.84 -20.25 -35.79
N GLN A 317 -45.41 -20.99 -34.74
CA GLN A 317 -46.06 -21.87 -33.76
C GLN A 317 -45.11 -22.15 -32.55
N LYS A 318 -45.65 -22.84 -31.54
CA LYS A 318 -45.17 -23.12 -30.17
C LYS A 318 -44.26 -24.37 -30.00
N LYS A 319 -43.40 -24.32 -28.96
CA LYS A 319 -42.99 -25.32 -27.90
C LYS A 319 -42.51 -26.74 -28.33
N PRO A 320 -41.58 -27.41 -27.58
CA PRO A 320 -41.84 -27.86 -26.19
C PRO A 320 -40.66 -27.98 -25.20
N GLU A 321 -41.03 -28.04 -23.90
CA GLU A 321 -40.21 -28.48 -22.75
C GLU A 321 -40.16 -30.02 -22.65
N LYS A 322 -39.09 -30.54 -22.02
CA LYS A 322 -38.92 -31.78 -21.19
C LYS A 322 -37.40 -31.96 -20.94
N LYS A 323 -36.83 -32.55 -19.88
CA LYS A 323 -37.25 -33.41 -18.76
C LYS A 323 -36.09 -33.44 -17.74
N LYS A 324 -36.39 -33.69 -16.46
CA LYS A 324 -35.43 -34.00 -15.38
C LYS A 324 -35.05 -35.50 -15.39
N SER A 325 -33.80 -35.84 -15.08
CA SER A 325 -33.34 -37.17 -14.60
C SER A 325 -32.33 -36.96 -13.46
N ALA A 326 -32.67 -37.39 -12.24
CA ALA A 326 -32.25 -38.66 -11.61
C ALA A 326 -30.83 -38.58 -11.02
N GLY A 327 -30.75 -38.41 -9.70
CA GLY A 327 -29.50 -38.37 -8.91
C GLY A 327 -29.15 -39.75 -8.36
N GLY A 328 -27.88 -40.14 -8.53
CA GLY A 328 -27.26 -41.29 -7.89
C GLY A 328 -26.42 -40.86 -6.69
N MET A 329 -26.56 -41.61 -5.59
CA MET A 329 -25.77 -41.57 -4.36
C MET A 329 -24.29 -41.74 -4.66
N PHE A 330 -23.47 -40.70 -4.46
CA PHE A 330 -22.03 -40.64 -4.15
C PHE A 330 -21.59 -39.21 -4.47
N GLY A 331 -21.97 -38.27 -3.61
CA GLY A 331 -21.89 -36.84 -3.88
C GLY A 331 -20.52 -36.24 -3.57
N GLY A 332 -19.59 -36.30 -4.52
CA GLY A 332 -18.68 -35.16 -4.72
C GLY A 332 -19.48 -33.90 -5.08
N PRO A 333 -18.95 -32.68 -4.87
CA PRO A 333 -19.71 -31.46 -5.13
C PRO A 333 -20.31 -31.51 -6.54
N LYS A 334 -21.64 -31.34 -6.63
CA LYS A 334 -22.37 -31.37 -7.90
C LYS A 334 -21.67 -30.44 -8.88
N LYS A 335 -21.17 -30.97 -10.01
CA LYS A 335 -20.66 -30.15 -11.11
C LYS A 335 -21.78 -29.18 -11.53
N VAL A 336 -21.62 -27.92 -11.16
CA VAL A 336 -22.50 -26.84 -11.60
C VAL A 336 -22.23 -26.67 -13.09
N SER A 337 -23.21 -26.92 -13.95
CA SER A 337 -23.08 -26.68 -15.39
C SER A 337 -23.81 -25.40 -15.76
N LYS A 338 -23.10 -24.49 -16.44
CA LYS A 338 -23.65 -23.28 -17.03
C LYS A 338 -23.39 -23.33 -18.54
N LYS A 339 -24.24 -22.68 -19.32
CA LYS A 339 -24.08 -22.60 -20.78
C LYS A 339 -24.15 -21.15 -21.21
N TYR A 340 -23.29 -20.76 -22.12
CA TYR A 340 -23.29 -19.43 -22.70
C TYR A 340 -24.29 -19.33 -23.88
N GLU A 341 -25.30 -18.46 -23.76
CA GLU A 341 -26.30 -18.20 -24.81
C GLU A 341 -26.17 -16.80 -25.46
N GLY A 342 -25.06 -16.10 -25.23
CA GLY A 342 -24.84 -14.71 -25.69
C GLY A 342 -24.24 -14.56 -27.09
N GLU A 343 -23.95 -13.32 -27.48
CA GLU A 343 -23.35 -12.98 -28.78
C GLU A 343 -21.92 -13.53 -28.94
N LYS A 344 -21.50 -13.75 -30.20
CA LYS A 344 -20.14 -14.20 -30.54
C LYS A 344 -19.12 -13.17 -30.04
N GLY A 345 -18.29 -13.54 -29.07
CA GLY A 345 -17.25 -12.70 -28.47
C GLY A 345 -17.43 -12.42 -26.98
N GLY A 346 -18.64 -12.52 -26.42
CA GLY A 346 -18.89 -12.25 -25.00
C GLY A 346 -18.64 -13.43 -24.04
N LYS A 347 -18.23 -14.60 -24.57
CA LYS A 347 -18.05 -15.84 -23.78
C LYS A 347 -17.00 -15.68 -22.68
N VAL A 348 -15.92 -14.95 -22.96
CA VAL A 348 -14.79 -14.75 -22.04
C VAL A 348 -15.23 -13.93 -20.83
N ASP A 349 -15.82 -12.76 -21.07
CA ASP A 349 -16.25 -11.87 -19.99
C ASP A 349 -17.40 -12.47 -19.18
N TRP A 350 -18.31 -13.18 -19.85
CA TRP A 350 -19.36 -13.94 -19.17
C TRP A 350 -18.78 -15.06 -18.30
N PHE A 351 -17.83 -15.84 -18.81
CA PHE A 351 -17.24 -16.95 -18.04
C PHE A 351 -16.52 -16.45 -16.77
N LEU A 352 -15.73 -15.38 -16.92
CA LEU A 352 -14.99 -14.77 -15.80
C LEU A 352 -15.90 -14.16 -14.74
N LYS A 353 -17.12 -13.77 -15.10
CA LYS A 353 -18.09 -13.15 -14.19
C LYS A 353 -19.05 -14.15 -13.57
N ASP A 354 -19.59 -15.05 -14.40
CA ASP A 354 -20.78 -15.82 -14.08
C ASP A 354 -20.54 -17.33 -14.05
N ALA A 355 -19.39 -17.86 -14.47
CA ALA A 355 -19.17 -19.31 -14.58
C ALA A 355 -17.89 -19.86 -13.91
N LEU A 356 -17.11 -19.05 -13.19
CA LEU A 356 -15.92 -19.54 -12.45
C LEU A 356 -16.24 -20.51 -11.31
N ASP A 357 -17.48 -20.56 -10.86
CA ASP A 357 -17.98 -21.57 -9.91
C ASP A 357 -18.18 -22.95 -10.54
N THR A 358 -18.10 -23.07 -11.86
CA THR A 358 -18.16 -24.36 -12.58
C THR A 358 -16.79 -25.06 -12.65
N VAL A 359 -15.70 -24.35 -12.30
CA VAL A 359 -14.34 -24.89 -12.28
C VAL A 359 -14.22 -25.92 -11.16
N TYR A 360 -13.67 -27.09 -11.49
CA TYR A 360 -13.46 -28.16 -10.53
C TYR A 360 -12.39 -27.77 -9.50
N ASP A 361 -12.76 -27.76 -8.22
CA ASP A 361 -11.85 -27.57 -7.10
C ASP A 361 -11.37 -28.93 -6.56
N PRO A 362 -10.13 -29.36 -6.86
CA PRO A 362 -9.60 -30.64 -6.40
C PRO A 362 -9.39 -30.70 -4.88
N HIS A 363 -9.33 -29.55 -4.19
CA HIS A 363 -9.11 -29.48 -2.75
C HIS A 363 -10.41 -29.36 -1.95
N GLY A 364 -11.57 -29.30 -2.62
CA GLY A 364 -12.88 -29.33 -1.97
C GLY A 364 -13.14 -28.16 -1.01
N THR A 365 -12.48 -27.02 -1.21
CA THR A 365 -12.59 -25.83 -0.36
C THR A 365 -13.96 -25.15 -0.48
N GLY A 366 -14.70 -25.47 -1.54
CA GLY A 366 -16.06 -24.98 -1.78
C GLY A 366 -16.15 -23.48 -2.08
N LYS A 367 -15.01 -22.79 -2.21
CA LYS A 367 -14.95 -21.38 -2.56
C LYS A 367 -14.81 -21.23 -4.08
N PRO A 368 -15.65 -20.41 -4.73
CA PRO A 368 -15.52 -20.15 -6.16
C PRO A 368 -14.22 -19.42 -6.44
N ILE A 369 -13.50 -19.85 -7.47
CA ILE A 369 -12.27 -19.21 -7.92
C ILE A 369 -12.61 -17.79 -8.44
N LYS A 370 -11.81 -16.80 -8.07
CA LYS A 370 -11.97 -15.42 -8.54
C LYS A 370 -11.13 -15.18 -9.79
N ALA A 371 -11.56 -14.31 -10.69
CA ALA A 371 -10.81 -13.95 -11.90
C ALA A 371 -9.41 -13.35 -11.60
N ALA A 372 -9.26 -12.67 -10.46
CA ALA A 372 -7.99 -12.10 -10.01
C ALA A 372 -7.07 -13.08 -9.26
N THR A 373 -7.49 -14.33 -9.07
CA THR A 373 -6.69 -15.36 -8.38
C THR A 373 -5.41 -15.62 -9.16
N ILE A 374 -4.28 -15.60 -8.46
CA ILE A 374 -2.96 -15.86 -9.05
C ILE A 374 -2.75 -17.37 -9.05
N LEU A 375 -2.49 -17.94 -10.24
CA LEU A 375 -2.26 -19.36 -10.46
C LEU A 375 -0.78 -19.72 -10.29
N ALA A 376 0.11 -18.83 -10.76
CA ALA A 376 1.55 -19.00 -10.69
C ALA A 376 2.24 -17.64 -10.56
N ARG A 377 3.38 -17.64 -9.87
CA ARG A 377 4.22 -16.45 -9.63
C ARG A 377 5.62 -16.73 -10.16
N SER A 378 6.21 -15.77 -10.87
CA SER A 378 7.63 -15.74 -11.22
C SER A 378 8.21 -14.36 -10.95
N SER A 379 9.53 -14.24 -11.09
CA SER A 379 10.25 -12.97 -11.08
C SER A 379 9.82 -12.02 -12.21
N GLU A 380 9.23 -12.55 -13.29
CA GLU A 380 8.81 -11.79 -14.47
C GLU A 380 7.33 -11.39 -14.43
N GLY A 381 6.54 -11.96 -13.51
CA GLY A 381 5.14 -11.59 -13.34
C GLY A 381 4.27 -12.66 -12.68
N ASN A 382 2.99 -12.31 -12.50
CA ASN A 382 1.97 -13.20 -11.95
C ASN A 382 0.99 -13.60 -13.04
N VAL A 383 0.74 -14.89 -13.20
CA VAL A 383 -0.32 -15.41 -14.08
C VAL A 383 -1.62 -15.49 -13.29
N ARG A 384 -2.69 -14.84 -13.76
CA ARG A 384 -4.01 -14.89 -13.13
C ARG A 384 -4.99 -15.73 -13.95
N VAL A 385 -6.07 -16.17 -13.30
CA VAL A 385 -7.17 -16.91 -13.94
C VAL A 385 -7.73 -16.19 -15.16
N ARG A 386 -7.92 -14.85 -15.07
CA ARG A 386 -8.40 -14.05 -16.20
C ARG A 386 -7.46 -14.09 -17.41
N ASP A 387 -6.16 -14.16 -17.17
CA ASP A 387 -5.15 -14.09 -18.23
C ASP A 387 -5.16 -15.41 -19.00
N VAL A 388 -5.24 -16.54 -18.27
CA VAL A 388 -5.41 -17.88 -18.87
C VAL A 388 -6.65 -17.97 -19.74
N VAL A 389 -7.82 -17.53 -19.27
CA VAL A 389 -9.08 -17.63 -20.05
C VAL A 389 -9.02 -16.75 -21.31
N ARG A 390 -8.44 -15.54 -21.21
CA ARG A 390 -8.30 -14.62 -22.35
C ARG A 390 -7.35 -15.18 -23.40
N ILE A 391 -6.16 -15.59 -22.98
CA ILE A 391 -5.12 -16.16 -23.85
C ILE A 391 -5.62 -17.45 -24.50
N TYR A 392 -6.27 -18.33 -23.74
CA TYR A 392 -6.82 -19.56 -24.29
C TYR A 392 -7.90 -19.28 -25.35
N SER A 393 -8.73 -18.24 -25.16
CA SER A 393 -9.76 -17.88 -26.14
C SER A 393 -9.22 -17.34 -27.47
N THR A 394 -8.02 -16.76 -27.46
CA THR A 394 -7.37 -16.17 -28.63
C THR A 394 -6.45 -17.17 -29.32
N ASP A 395 -5.62 -17.85 -28.53
CA ASP A 395 -4.44 -18.57 -29.01
C ASP A 395 -4.47 -20.07 -28.65
N GLY A 396 -5.54 -20.55 -28.01
CA GLY A 396 -5.69 -21.96 -27.61
C GLY A 396 -4.71 -22.40 -26.53
N GLU A 397 -4.47 -23.71 -26.41
CA GLU A 397 -3.55 -24.27 -25.40
C GLU A 397 -2.10 -23.84 -25.63
N GLU A 398 -1.70 -23.65 -26.90
CA GLU A 398 -0.33 -23.28 -27.29
C GLU A 398 0.05 -21.85 -26.86
N GLY A 399 -0.93 -20.96 -26.70
CA GLY A 399 -0.68 -19.60 -26.21
C GLY A 399 -0.47 -19.50 -24.70
N ILE A 400 -0.85 -20.53 -23.94
CA ILE A 400 -0.75 -20.52 -22.47
C ILE A 400 0.71 -20.72 -22.06
N SER A 401 1.26 -19.74 -21.33
CA SER A 401 2.62 -19.81 -20.79
C SER A 401 2.88 -21.10 -19.99
N ASP A 402 4.08 -21.66 -20.11
CA ASP A 402 4.55 -22.81 -19.31
C ASP A 402 4.39 -22.58 -17.79
N LEU A 403 4.55 -21.31 -17.36
CA LEU A 403 4.35 -20.91 -15.98
C LEU A 403 2.91 -21.16 -15.49
N ALA A 404 1.90 -20.93 -16.33
CA ALA A 404 0.51 -21.21 -15.98
C ALA A 404 0.28 -22.72 -15.80
N TRP A 405 0.95 -23.55 -16.58
CA TRP A 405 0.84 -25.01 -16.51
C TRP A 405 1.43 -25.61 -15.23
N THR A 406 2.23 -24.86 -14.47
CA THR A 406 2.68 -25.28 -13.13
C THR A 406 1.52 -25.43 -12.13
N SER A 407 0.38 -24.78 -12.38
CA SER A 407 -0.83 -24.92 -11.58
C SER A 407 -1.77 -25.97 -12.15
N PRO A 408 -2.17 -27.01 -11.39
CA PRO A 408 -3.14 -28.00 -11.87
C PRO A 408 -4.53 -27.40 -12.14
N LEU A 409 -4.82 -26.21 -11.57
CA LEU A 409 -6.07 -25.48 -11.80
C LEU A 409 -6.22 -24.99 -13.25
N THR A 410 -5.11 -24.73 -13.95
CA THR A 410 -5.12 -24.26 -15.34
C THR A 410 -5.90 -25.19 -16.25
N LYS A 411 -5.68 -26.51 -16.10
CA LYS A 411 -6.41 -27.53 -16.87
C LYS A 411 -7.91 -27.52 -16.56
N TYR A 412 -8.29 -27.42 -15.28
CA TYR A 412 -9.70 -27.40 -14.88
C TYR A 412 -10.44 -26.14 -15.34
N ILE A 413 -9.73 -25.01 -15.43
CA ILE A 413 -10.27 -23.75 -15.95
C ILE A 413 -10.58 -23.89 -17.45
N ILE A 414 -9.67 -24.48 -18.23
CA ILE A 414 -9.86 -24.72 -19.66
C ILE A 414 -11.02 -25.68 -19.89
N GLU A 415 -11.04 -26.83 -19.21
CA GLU A 415 -12.12 -27.82 -19.33
C GLU A 415 -13.49 -27.21 -18.99
N ALA A 416 -13.56 -26.36 -17.96
CA ALA A 416 -14.80 -25.66 -17.60
C ALA A 416 -15.19 -24.60 -18.63
N PHE A 417 -14.22 -23.89 -19.21
CA PHE A 417 -14.47 -22.89 -20.25
C PHE A 417 -14.94 -23.52 -21.57
N GLU A 418 -14.41 -24.68 -21.94
CA GLU A 418 -14.90 -25.45 -23.09
C GLU A 418 -16.30 -26.04 -22.85
N ALA A 419 -16.58 -26.49 -21.62
CA ALA A 419 -17.86 -27.10 -21.26
C ALA A 419 -19.04 -26.11 -21.19
N CYS A 420 -18.75 -24.81 -20.98
CA CYS A 420 -19.74 -23.73 -20.98
C CYS A 420 -20.03 -23.19 -22.38
#